data_AF-U2MLN3-F1
#
_entry.id   AF-U2MLN3-F1
#
_cell.length_a   1.000
_cell.length_b   1.000
_cell.length_c   1.000
_cell.angle_alpha   90.00
_cell.angle_beta   90.00
_cell.angle_gamma   90.00
#
_symmetry.space_group_name_H-M   'P 1'
#
loop_
_entity.id
_entity.type
_entity.pdbx_description
1 polymer ?
#
loop_
_entity_poly.entity_id
_entity_poly.type
_entity_poly.pdbx_seq_one_letter_code
_entity_poly.pdbx_strand_id
1 'polypeptide(L)'
;MKRTFPILIIFSALACAVFFTGCQDVIFAKIMGEVELEDATITGRVNAIVRCKLGSDEYLFIQNGRVYGKPASSVSHGDWNTMSDGLPKLSYDYYNKKFNGIYIYQLASTPTTLYAIGTSIYENTEDGENTAGSRYLYYFDTGSKTWRKTHDNDVTGTSGNTTIFCTNTRDTTKRKAYIRMNKNVYALNDSPVSDATCIATTAETSALGDAPGESTVSAAYTASGIYFFNSCAATNETSVPATYVYWASGSTLKYAASGTNASSGTSAVNCSVNITSIAVTSDAILLGTNGRGLKKTTNASGIPGTSLPNFSTNADSALGSPYIIPALLCIDSSLSETGATLYASADFKRKSSSSGGTYKDVGLWSYYPSRGNWNRE
;
A
#
# COMPACT_ATOMS: atom_id res chain seq x y z
N MET A 1 -40.16 29.86 62.77
CA MET A 1 -40.05 28.76 61.78
C MET A 1 -38.57 28.52 61.49
N LYS A 2 -38.11 27.26 61.70
CA LYS A 2 -36.84 26.61 61.28
C LYS A 2 -35.53 27.42 61.52
N ARG A 3 -34.74 27.17 62.58
CA ARG A 3 -33.90 26.00 62.97
C ARG A 3 -32.40 26.25 62.68
N THR A 4 -31.65 26.45 63.77
CA THR A 4 -30.33 25.86 64.15
C THR A 4 -29.07 26.09 63.28
N PHE A 5 -28.09 26.86 63.82
CA PHE A 5 -26.83 26.45 64.51
C PHE A 5 -25.87 25.40 63.83
N PRO A 6 -24.59 25.27 64.25
CA PRO A 6 -23.38 25.81 63.60
C PRO A 6 -22.27 24.74 63.28
N ILE A 7 -21.09 25.20 62.86
CA ILE A 7 -19.70 24.72 63.17
C ILE A 7 -19.48 23.20 63.39
N LEU A 8 -18.63 22.55 62.56
CA LEU A 8 -17.44 21.79 63.01
C LEU A 8 -16.58 21.23 61.83
N ILE A 9 -15.30 21.60 61.80
CA ILE A 9 -14.04 20.77 61.70
C ILE A 9 -14.09 19.55 60.73
N ILE A 10 -13.19 19.41 59.74
CA ILE A 10 -11.88 18.75 59.87
C ILE A 10 -10.92 19.17 58.73
N PHE A 11 -9.71 19.57 59.11
CA PHE A 11 -8.49 19.63 58.30
C PHE A 11 -8.02 18.20 57.96
N SER A 12 -7.74 17.89 56.70
CA SER A 12 -6.72 16.90 56.27
C SER A 12 -6.43 17.04 54.78
N ALA A 13 -5.15 17.17 54.44
CA ALA A 13 -4.62 17.35 53.10
C ALA A 13 -4.66 16.06 52.25
N LEU A 14 -4.52 16.27 50.93
CA LEU A 14 -4.07 15.31 49.90
C LEU A 14 -5.12 14.36 49.29
N ALA A 15 -5.72 14.78 48.16
CA ALA A 15 -5.80 14.00 46.90
C ALA A 15 -6.66 14.74 45.85
N CYS A 16 -6.24 14.61 44.58
CA CYS A 16 -6.99 14.97 43.36
C CYS A 16 -6.91 16.42 42.86
N ALA A 17 -5.68 16.91 42.73
CA ALA A 17 -5.28 17.63 41.53
C ALA A 17 -5.28 16.68 40.31
N VAL A 18 -6.43 16.15 39.86
CA VAL A 18 -6.57 15.41 38.59
C VAL A 18 -8.05 15.37 38.15
N PHE A 19 -8.62 16.47 37.63
CA PHE A 19 -9.92 16.36 36.90
C PHE A 19 -10.09 17.42 35.80
N PHE A 20 -9.01 17.75 35.08
CA PHE A 20 -9.08 18.47 33.79
C PHE A 20 -8.02 17.98 32.79
N THR A 21 -7.88 16.66 32.61
CA THR A 21 -7.10 16.07 31.52
C THR A 21 -7.83 14.86 30.96
N GLY A 22 -8.77 15.12 30.05
CA GLY A 22 -9.50 14.07 29.34
C GLY A 22 -10.36 14.68 28.25
N CYS A 23 -10.04 14.35 26.99
CA CYS A 23 -10.72 14.77 25.76
C CYS A 23 -10.43 16.19 25.24
N GLN A 24 -9.17 16.61 25.01
CA GLN A 24 -8.89 17.66 24.00
C GLN A 24 -7.60 17.50 23.15
N ASP A 25 -6.62 16.64 23.49
CA ASP A 25 -5.32 16.72 22.78
C ASP A 25 -5.27 16.21 21.32
N VAL A 26 -6.16 15.32 20.87
CA VAL A 26 -6.04 14.74 19.51
C VAL A 26 -6.58 15.69 18.42
N ILE A 27 -7.53 16.56 18.78
CA ILE A 27 -8.13 17.53 17.85
C ILE A 27 -7.23 18.76 17.72
N PHE A 28 -6.66 19.25 18.82
CA PHE A 28 -5.78 20.42 18.79
C PHE A 28 -4.40 20.13 18.20
N ALA A 29 -3.88 18.89 18.31
CA ALA A 29 -2.69 18.49 17.58
C ALA A 29 -2.93 18.37 16.06
N LYS A 30 -4.18 18.06 15.64
CA LYS A 30 -4.58 18.11 14.23
C LYS A 30 -4.61 19.55 13.70
N ILE A 31 -4.96 20.53 14.54
CA ILE A 31 -5.10 21.97 14.21
C ILE A 31 -3.77 22.75 14.21
N MET A 32 -2.83 22.42 15.10
CA MET A 32 -1.60 23.22 15.30
C MET A 32 -0.49 22.96 14.25
N GLY A 33 -0.70 22.03 13.31
CA GLY A 33 0.17 21.78 12.16
C GLY A 33 -0.51 21.94 10.81
N GLU A 34 -1.73 22.53 10.77
CA GLU A 34 -2.58 22.58 9.57
C GLU A 34 -1.99 23.49 8.48
N VAL A 35 -1.37 22.85 7.50
CA VAL A 35 -1.73 23.15 6.11
C VAL A 35 -3.18 22.70 5.95
N GLU A 36 -4.06 23.53 5.37
CA GLU A 36 -5.45 23.14 5.06
C GLU A 36 -5.42 21.78 4.34
N LEU A 37 -5.98 20.75 4.98
CA LEU A 37 -6.05 19.42 4.39
C LEU A 37 -6.97 19.48 3.16
N GLU A 38 -6.39 19.34 1.98
CA GLU A 38 -7.13 19.34 0.72
C GLU A 38 -8.19 18.21 0.71
N ASP A 39 -9.26 18.44 -0.07
CA ASP A 39 -10.27 17.42 -0.32
C ASP A 39 -9.66 16.27 -1.14
N ALA A 40 -9.97 15.04 -0.75
CA ALA A 40 -9.43 13.85 -1.40
C ALA A 40 -10.02 13.68 -2.80
N THR A 41 -9.17 13.54 -3.83
CA THR A 41 -9.57 13.15 -5.19
C THR A 41 -9.59 11.63 -5.36
N ILE A 42 -8.82 10.89 -4.55
CA ILE A 42 -8.79 9.43 -4.51
C ILE A 42 -9.27 8.92 -3.15
N THR A 43 -10.56 8.58 -3.07
CA THR A 43 -11.19 8.02 -1.86
C THR A 43 -11.46 6.53 -1.97
N GLY A 44 -11.01 5.70 -1.03
CA GLY A 44 -11.29 4.26 -0.99
C GLY A 44 -10.05 3.38 -0.88
N ARG A 45 -10.21 2.06 -1.08
CA ARG A 45 -9.15 1.09 -0.79
C ARG A 45 -8.13 1.01 -1.92
N VAL A 46 -6.92 1.53 -1.64
CA VAL A 46 -5.74 1.39 -2.51
C VAL A 46 -4.77 0.36 -1.93
N ASN A 47 -4.52 -0.72 -2.67
CA ASN A 47 -3.65 -1.83 -2.22
C ASN A 47 -2.28 -1.88 -2.92
N ALA A 48 -2.09 -1.11 -3.99
CA ALA A 48 -0.81 -1.01 -4.68
C ALA A 48 -0.66 0.33 -5.38
N ILE A 49 0.59 0.74 -5.51
CA ILE A 49 1.03 1.92 -6.25
C ILE A 49 2.15 1.42 -7.16
N VAL A 50 1.90 1.34 -8.46
CA VAL A 50 2.81 0.71 -9.43
C VAL A 50 3.32 1.71 -10.46
N ARG A 51 4.56 1.51 -10.90
CA ARG A 51 5.23 2.30 -11.93
C ARG A 51 5.11 1.63 -13.29
N CYS A 52 4.78 2.35 -14.34
CA CYS A 52 4.80 1.82 -15.70
C CYS A 52 5.12 2.91 -16.72
N LYS A 53 5.90 2.60 -17.75
CA LYS A 53 6.13 3.54 -18.84
C LYS A 53 4.96 3.53 -19.82
N LEU A 54 4.41 4.70 -20.11
CA LEU A 54 3.53 4.92 -21.25
C LEU A 54 4.30 5.75 -22.27
N GLY A 55 4.82 5.09 -23.32
CA GLY A 55 5.75 5.73 -24.25
C GLY A 55 7.09 6.05 -23.57
N SER A 56 7.54 7.31 -23.65
CA SER A 56 8.77 7.77 -23.02
C SER A 56 8.63 8.02 -21.52
N ASP A 57 7.41 8.22 -21.04
CA ASP A 57 7.14 8.85 -19.76
C ASP A 57 6.82 7.82 -18.68
N GLU A 58 7.30 8.08 -17.48
CA GLU A 58 7.02 7.26 -16.31
C GLU A 58 5.69 7.68 -15.68
N TYR A 59 4.81 6.72 -15.43
CA TYR A 59 3.52 6.93 -14.79
C TYR A 59 3.40 6.13 -13.50
N LEU A 60 2.60 6.66 -12.58
CA LEU A 60 2.12 5.96 -11.40
C LEU A 60 0.68 5.54 -11.63
N PHE A 61 0.36 4.31 -11.21
CA PHE A 61 -0.98 3.77 -11.26
C PHE A 61 -1.40 3.21 -9.91
N ILE A 62 -2.67 3.38 -9.61
CA ILE A 62 -3.32 2.84 -8.42
C ILE A 62 -4.63 2.18 -8.80
N GLN A 63 -5.09 1.25 -7.96
CA GLN A 63 -6.45 0.74 -8.03
C GLN A 63 -7.27 1.17 -6.83
N ASN A 64 -8.57 1.31 -7.05
CA ASN A 64 -9.58 1.41 -6.01
C ASN A 64 -10.94 0.98 -6.58
N GLY A 65 -11.05 -0.29 -6.98
CA GLY A 65 -12.18 -0.80 -7.77
C GLY A 65 -12.15 -0.40 -9.25
N ARG A 66 -11.48 0.71 -9.55
CA ARG A 66 -11.11 1.22 -10.88
C ARG A 66 -9.61 1.48 -10.94
N VAL A 67 -9.08 1.83 -12.11
CA VAL A 67 -7.68 2.22 -12.27
C VAL A 67 -7.56 3.72 -12.52
N TYR A 68 -6.64 4.34 -11.80
CA TYR A 68 -6.27 5.75 -11.95
C TYR A 68 -4.78 5.84 -12.23
N GLY A 69 -4.36 6.88 -12.95
CA GLY A 69 -2.96 7.12 -13.23
C GLY A 69 -2.61 8.59 -13.32
N LYS A 70 -1.32 8.89 -13.10
CA LYS A 70 -0.73 10.21 -13.31
C LYS A 70 0.75 10.11 -13.69
N PRO A 71 1.33 11.11 -14.38
CA PRO A 71 2.77 11.15 -14.61
C PRO A 71 3.53 11.14 -13.28
N ALA A 72 4.60 10.34 -13.17
CA ALA A 72 5.40 10.24 -11.95
C ALA A 72 6.16 11.53 -11.61
N SER A 73 6.36 12.41 -12.61
CA SER A 73 6.92 13.75 -12.44
C SER A 73 5.92 14.78 -11.92
N SER A 74 4.61 14.47 -11.92
CA SER A 74 3.62 15.39 -11.37
C SER A 74 3.70 15.39 -9.84
N VAL A 75 3.86 16.59 -9.29
CA VAL A 75 3.85 16.90 -7.86
C VAL A 75 2.64 17.75 -7.46
N SER A 76 1.59 17.74 -8.29
CA SER A 76 0.35 18.46 -8.03
C SER A 76 -0.73 17.54 -7.48
N HIS A 77 -1.54 18.09 -6.57
CA HIS A 77 -2.74 17.45 -6.05
C HIS A 77 -3.82 17.35 -7.12
N GLY A 78 -4.60 16.28 -7.09
CA GLY A 78 -5.72 16.06 -8.01
C GLY A 78 -5.36 15.69 -9.45
N ASP A 79 -4.07 15.50 -9.77
CA ASP A 79 -3.62 15.11 -11.12
C ASP A 79 -3.91 13.63 -11.48
N TRP A 80 -4.57 12.89 -10.58
CA TRP A 80 -4.99 11.51 -10.83
C TRP A 80 -6.17 11.46 -11.79
N ASN A 81 -5.94 10.84 -12.95
CA ASN A 81 -6.96 10.70 -13.98
C ASN A 81 -7.50 9.27 -13.98
N THR A 82 -8.80 9.11 -14.27
CA THR A 82 -9.37 7.78 -14.48
C THR A 82 -8.78 7.17 -15.74
N MET A 83 -8.19 5.98 -15.60
CA MET A 83 -7.54 5.22 -16.67
C MET A 83 -8.23 3.85 -16.78
N SER A 84 -9.55 3.84 -16.96
CA SER A 84 -10.38 2.63 -16.84
C SER A 84 -11.17 2.26 -18.10
N ASP A 85 -10.90 2.93 -19.23
CA ASP A 85 -11.59 2.65 -20.49
C ASP A 85 -11.36 1.21 -20.92
N GLY A 86 -12.42 0.48 -21.26
CA GLY A 86 -12.38 -0.97 -21.56
C GLY A 86 -12.61 -1.87 -20.34
N LEU A 87 -12.56 -1.36 -19.10
CA LEU A 87 -12.88 -2.15 -17.91
C LEU A 87 -14.39 -2.14 -17.61
N PRO A 88 -15.03 -3.32 -17.44
CA PRO A 88 -16.45 -3.41 -17.10
C PRO A 88 -16.77 -2.64 -15.80
N LYS A 89 -17.68 -1.67 -15.88
CA LYS A 89 -18.08 -0.84 -14.73
C LYS A 89 -18.83 -1.66 -13.69
N LEU A 90 -18.29 -1.73 -12.48
CA LEU A 90 -19.05 -2.24 -11.34
C LEU A 90 -20.29 -1.38 -11.11
N SER A 91 -21.45 -2.03 -11.07
CA SER A 91 -22.74 -1.42 -10.77
C SER A 91 -23.64 -2.42 -10.07
N TYR A 92 -24.57 -1.94 -9.25
CA TYR A 92 -25.60 -2.78 -8.64
C TYR A 92 -26.93 -2.53 -9.35
N ASP A 93 -27.49 -3.59 -9.91
CA ASP A 93 -28.84 -3.60 -10.45
C ASP A 93 -29.82 -3.91 -9.33
N TYR A 94 -30.47 -2.86 -8.85
CA TYR A 94 -31.40 -2.93 -7.72
C TYR A 94 -32.61 -3.84 -7.97
N TYR A 95 -33.11 -3.86 -9.21
CA TYR A 95 -34.30 -4.64 -9.56
C TYR A 95 -34.00 -6.14 -9.64
N ASN A 96 -32.85 -6.47 -10.22
CA ASN A 96 -32.42 -7.87 -10.34
C ASN A 96 -31.54 -8.33 -9.17
N LYS A 97 -31.31 -7.48 -8.16
CA LYS A 97 -30.45 -7.72 -6.99
C LYS A 97 -29.12 -8.38 -7.34
N LYS A 98 -28.41 -7.79 -8.30
CA LYS A 98 -27.16 -8.34 -8.82
C LYS A 98 -26.12 -7.27 -9.08
N PHE A 99 -24.86 -7.62 -8.83
CA PHE A 99 -23.76 -6.81 -9.31
C PHE A 99 -23.47 -7.14 -10.78
N ASN A 100 -23.23 -6.11 -11.58
CA ASN A 100 -22.71 -6.22 -12.94
C ASN A 100 -21.32 -5.59 -12.98
N GLY A 101 -20.44 -6.10 -13.84
CA GLY A 101 -19.09 -5.59 -14.03
C GLY A 101 -18.07 -6.16 -13.04
N ILE A 102 -16.91 -5.52 -12.95
CA ILE A 102 -15.72 -6.07 -12.28
C ILE A 102 -15.15 -5.07 -11.29
N TYR A 103 -14.81 -5.55 -10.10
CA TYR A 103 -14.03 -4.80 -9.11
C TYR A 103 -12.54 -5.08 -9.30
N ILE A 104 -11.76 -4.08 -9.73
CA ILE A 104 -10.30 -4.18 -9.80
C ILE A 104 -9.74 -4.05 -8.39
N TYR A 105 -8.89 -5.00 -7.97
CA TYR A 105 -8.36 -5.02 -6.60
C TYR A 105 -6.84 -5.05 -6.50
N GLN A 106 -6.13 -5.30 -7.61
CA GLN A 106 -4.67 -5.28 -7.62
C GLN A 106 -4.09 -4.92 -8.99
N LEU A 107 -2.91 -4.29 -8.98
CA LEU A 107 -2.12 -3.93 -10.16
C LEU A 107 -0.73 -4.55 -10.10
N ALA A 108 -0.14 -4.75 -11.28
CA ALA A 108 1.27 -5.09 -11.45
C ALA A 108 1.75 -4.54 -12.79
N SER A 109 3.05 -4.33 -12.94
CA SER A 109 3.60 -3.79 -14.19
C SER A 109 4.94 -4.39 -14.56
N THR A 110 5.14 -4.45 -15.85
CA THR A 110 6.43 -4.67 -16.50
C THR A 110 6.99 -3.29 -16.92
N PRO A 111 8.06 -3.18 -17.73
CA PRO A 111 8.56 -1.88 -18.16
C PRO A 111 7.48 -1.04 -18.87
N THR A 112 6.69 -1.68 -19.75
CA THR A 112 5.76 -1.01 -20.68
C THR A 112 4.34 -1.58 -20.68
N THR A 113 4.06 -2.63 -19.90
CA THR A 113 2.74 -3.22 -19.80
C THR A 113 2.22 -3.12 -18.38
N LEU A 114 1.02 -2.54 -18.23
CA LEU A 114 0.28 -2.48 -16.97
C LEU A 114 -0.77 -3.58 -16.95
N TYR A 115 -0.79 -4.35 -15.88
CA TYR A 115 -1.76 -5.42 -15.61
C TYR A 115 -2.69 -5.03 -14.46
N ALA A 116 -3.94 -5.47 -14.57
CA ALA A 116 -4.94 -5.37 -13.52
C ALA A 116 -5.63 -6.71 -13.33
N ILE A 117 -5.84 -7.10 -12.08
CA ILE A 117 -6.69 -8.25 -11.75
C ILE A 117 -7.93 -7.77 -11.02
N GLY A 118 -9.07 -8.29 -11.47
CA GLY A 118 -10.37 -7.97 -10.92
C GLY A 118 -11.21 -9.20 -10.67
N THR A 119 -12.29 -9.02 -9.92
CA THR A 119 -13.25 -10.08 -9.60
C THR A 119 -14.68 -9.62 -9.89
N SER A 120 -15.55 -10.53 -10.32
CA SER A 120 -16.99 -10.32 -10.18
C SER A 120 -17.36 -10.35 -8.70
N ILE A 121 -18.48 -9.71 -8.35
CA ILE A 121 -19.03 -9.68 -7.01
C ILE A 121 -20.43 -10.30 -7.07
N TYR A 122 -20.81 -11.07 -6.07
CA TYR A 122 -22.15 -11.63 -5.94
C TYR A 122 -22.70 -11.30 -4.56
N GLU A 123 -24.00 -11.07 -4.48
CA GLU A 123 -24.70 -10.97 -3.20
C GLU A 123 -24.85 -12.38 -2.63
N ASN A 124 -24.29 -12.64 -1.43
CA ASN A 124 -24.61 -13.86 -0.69
C ASN A 124 -25.84 -13.59 0.17
N THR A 125 -27.00 -14.06 -0.31
CA THR A 125 -28.29 -13.84 0.36
C THR A 125 -28.44 -14.62 1.67
N GLU A 126 -27.58 -15.61 1.94
CA GLU A 126 -27.63 -16.42 3.17
C GLU A 126 -26.93 -15.71 4.33
N ASP A 127 -25.75 -15.12 4.07
CA ASP A 127 -24.90 -14.50 5.11
C ASP A 127 -25.02 -12.95 5.14
N GLY A 128 -25.69 -12.33 4.18
CA GLY A 128 -25.83 -10.88 4.07
C GLY A 128 -24.52 -10.15 3.72
N GLU A 129 -23.50 -10.89 3.27
CA GLU A 129 -22.21 -10.35 2.83
C GLU A 129 -22.02 -10.51 1.31
N ASN A 130 -21.27 -9.61 0.69
CA ASN A 130 -20.93 -9.76 -0.72
C ASN A 130 -19.73 -10.71 -0.87
N THR A 131 -19.82 -11.66 -1.79
CA THR A 131 -18.77 -12.66 -2.05
C THR A 131 -18.05 -12.39 -3.37
N ALA A 132 -16.75 -12.64 -3.40
CA ALA A 132 -15.94 -12.54 -4.61
C ALA A 132 -16.15 -13.76 -5.53
N GLY A 133 -16.40 -13.48 -6.81
CA GLY A 133 -16.63 -14.45 -7.85
C GLY A 133 -15.39 -14.84 -8.68
N SER A 134 -15.65 -15.04 -9.98
CA SER A 134 -14.64 -15.29 -11.01
C SER A 134 -13.65 -14.15 -11.13
N ARG A 135 -12.40 -14.49 -11.44
CA ARG A 135 -11.30 -13.54 -11.61
C ARG A 135 -10.95 -13.37 -13.07
N TYR A 136 -10.50 -12.17 -13.39
CA TYR A 136 -10.15 -11.79 -14.74
C TYR A 136 -8.90 -10.94 -14.70
N LEU A 137 -7.93 -11.30 -15.54
CA LEU A 137 -6.73 -10.53 -15.78
C LEU A 137 -6.97 -9.64 -17.00
N TYR A 138 -6.47 -8.41 -16.89
CA TYR A 138 -6.51 -7.42 -17.95
C TYR A 138 -5.12 -6.84 -18.13
N TYR A 139 -4.83 -6.39 -19.34
CA TYR A 139 -3.67 -5.56 -19.63
C TYR A 139 -4.11 -4.25 -20.29
N PHE A 140 -3.35 -3.19 -20.06
CA PHE A 140 -3.57 -1.90 -20.69
C PHE A 140 -2.86 -1.89 -22.05
N ASP A 141 -3.64 -1.86 -23.13
CA ASP A 141 -3.12 -1.69 -24.48
C ASP A 141 -2.76 -0.22 -24.67
N THR A 142 -1.46 0.06 -24.71
CA THR A 142 -0.92 1.42 -24.84
C THR A 142 -1.22 2.06 -26.19
N GLY A 143 -1.42 1.26 -27.25
CA GLY A 143 -1.73 1.74 -28.59
C GLY A 143 -3.16 2.26 -28.69
N SER A 144 -4.13 1.50 -28.17
CA SER A 144 -5.55 1.90 -28.14
C SER A 144 -5.97 2.64 -26.87
N LYS A 145 -5.07 2.76 -25.88
CA LYS A 145 -5.30 3.35 -24.56
C LYS A 145 -6.52 2.76 -23.85
N THR A 146 -6.74 1.46 -24.01
CA THR A 146 -7.88 0.74 -23.43
C THR A 146 -7.44 -0.56 -22.77
N TRP A 147 -8.19 -1.00 -21.78
CA TRP A 147 -7.99 -2.29 -21.14
C TRP A 147 -8.55 -3.41 -22.00
N ARG A 148 -7.75 -4.46 -22.17
CA ARG A 148 -8.15 -5.69 -22.82
C ARG A 148 -8.10 -6.83 -21.82
N LYS A 149 -9.12 -7.66 -21.86
CA LYS A 149 -9.15 -8.91 -21.10
C LYS A 149 -8.13 -9.88 -21.71
N THR A 150 -7.44 -10.65 -20.87
CA THR A 150 -6.60 -11.76 -21.33
C THR A 150 -7.45 -12.96 -21.72
N HIS A 151 -6.84 -14.05 -22.18
CA HIS A 151 -7.58 -15.23 -22.64
C HIS A 151 -8.47 -15.81 -21.51
N ASP A 152 -9.67 -16.28 -21.85
CA ASP A 152 -10.75 -16.61 -20.90
C ASP A 152 -10.43 -17.76 -19.90
N ASN A 153 -9.28 -18.42 -20.04
CA ASN A 153 -8.77 -19.46 -19.14
C ASN A 153 -7.37 -19.17 -18.58
N ASP A 154 -6.81 -17.98 -18.80
CA ASP A 154 -5.47 -17.65 -18.28
C ASP A 154 -5.47 -17.65 -16.74
N VAL A 155 -6.56 -17.19 -16.12
CA VAL A 155 -6.68 -17.11 -14.67
C VAL A 155 -7.48 -18.30 -14.15
N THR A 156 -6.79 -19.24 -13.51
CA THR A 156 -7.39 -20.41 -12.87
C THR A 156 -7.16 -20.37 -11.35
N GLY A 157 -8.03 -21.01 -10.57
CA GLY A 157 -7.92 -21.13 -9.11
C GLY A 157 -9.06 -20.47 -8.29
N THR A 158 -9.09 -20.76 -6.99
CA THR A 158 -10.16 -20.37 -6.05
C THR A 158 -9.96 -18.96 -5.48
N SER A 159 -11.03 -18.37 -4.94
CA SER A 159 -11.01 -17.06 -4.31
C SER A 159 -10.09 -16.96 -3.10
N GLY A 160 -9.31 -15.87 -3.02
CA GLY A 160 -8.40 -15.57 -1.90
C GLY A 160 -6.92 -15.80 -2.22
N ASN A 161 -6.60 -16.68 -3.18
CA ASN A 161 -5.21 -17.11 -3.42
C ASN A 161 -4.64 -16.60 -4.74
N THR A 162 -5.47 -16.12 -5.68
CA THR A 162 -5.00 -15.56 -6.95
C THR A 162 -4.80 -14.04 -6.90
N THR A 163 -3.60 -13.57 -7.20
CA THR A 163 -3.25 -12.14 -7.24
C THR A 163 -2.09 -11.88 -8.19
N ILE A 164 -1.86 -10.61 -8.52
CA ILE A 164 -0.66 -10.16 -9.24
C ILE A 164 0.21 -9.28 -8.33
N PHE A 165 1.49 -9.21 -8.63
CA PHE A 165 2.46 -8.33 -7.99
C PHE A 165 3.64 -8.08 -8.93
N CYS A 166 4.52 -7.13 -8.61
CA CYS A 166 5.68 -6.83 -9.43
C CYS A 166 6.88 -6.44 -8.57
N THR A 167 8.06 -6.36 -9.18
CA THR A 167 9.26 -5.84 -8.51
C THR A 167 9.19 -4.34 -8.25
N ASN A 168 8.39 -3.60 -9.02
CA ASN A 168 8.19 -2.15 -8.94
C ASN A 168 9.49 -1.32 -8.86
N THR A 169 10.58 -1.88 -9.38
CA THR A 169 11.94 -1.32 -9.40
C THR A 169 11.98 0.02 -10.13
N ARG A 170 12.90 0.90 -9.70
CA ARG A 170 13.12 2.18 -10.38
C ARG A 170 13.70 1.96 -11.76
N ASP A 171 14.66 1.04 -11.91
CA ASP A 171 15.23 0.66 -13.20
C ASP A 171 14.15 0.00 -14.05
N THR A 172 13.67 0.73 -15.06
CA THR A 172 12.56 0.28 -15.90
C THR A 172 12.87 -1.04 -16.59
N THR A 173 14.14 -1.31 -16.92
CA THR A 173 14.56 -2.53 -17.63
C THR A 173 14.49 -3.79 -16.77
N LYS A 174 14.33 -3.64 -15.46
CA LYS A 174 14.31 -4.73 -14.47
C LYS A 174 12.93 -4.96 -13.88
N ARG A 175 11.93 -4.18 -14.29
CA ARG A 175 10.54 -4.35 -13.85
C ARG A 175 10.00 -5.66 -14.39
N LYS A 176 9.53 -6.51 -13.49
CA LYS A 176 8.86 -7.74 -13.82
C LYS A 176 7.55 -7.84 -13.06
N ALA A 177 6.53 -8.33 -13.74
CA ALA A 177 5.23 -8.64 -13.16
C ALA A 177 5.03 -10.15 -13.08
N TYR A 178 4.26 -10.56 -12.08
CA TYR A 178 3.97 -11.96 -11.81
C TYR A 178 2.51 -12.12 -11.45
N ILE A 179 1.99 -13.32 -11.72
CA ILE A 179 0.72 -13.81 -11.22
C ILE A 179 0.99 -15.00 -10.30
N ARG A 180 0.39 -14.95 -9.11
CA ARG A 180 0.25 -16.13 -8.25
C ARG A 180 -1.09 -16.76 -8.52
N MET A 181 -1.09 -18.05 -8.85
CA MET A 181 -2.28 -18.87 -8.99
C MET A 181 -1.92 -20.35 -8.87
N ASN A 182 -2.87 -21.19 -8.46
CA ASN A 182 -2.69 -22.64 -8.33
C ASN A 182 -1.40 -23.04 -7.59
N LYS A 183 -1.14 -22.38 -6.45
CA LYS A 183 0.03 -22.62 -5.57
C LYS A 183 1.40 -22.34 -6.20
N ASN A 184 1.43 -21.71 -7.37
CA ASN A 184 2.64 -21.37 -8.11
C ASN A 184 2.66 -19.88 -8.43
N VAL A 185 3.82 -19.39 -8.84
CA VAL A 185 4.04 -18.03 -9.35
C VAL A 185 4.53 -18.14 -10.79
N TYR A 186 3.98 -17.33 -11.68
CA TYR A 186 4.34 -17.29 -13.09
C TYR A 186 4.64 -15.85 -13.50
N ALA A 187 5.64 -15.65 -14.36
CA ALA A 187 5.88 -14.35 -14.96
C ALA A 187 4.73 -13.94 -15.89
N LEU A 188 4.45 -12.65 -15.95
CA LEU A 188 3.58 -12.03 -16.94
C LEU A 188 4.43 -11.43 -18.07
N ASN A 189 3.91 -11.51 -19.30
CA ASN A 189 4.64 -11.08 -20.49
C ASN A 189 4.78 -9.55 -20.59
N ASP A 190 5.88 -9.08 -21.16
CA ASP A 190 6.14 -7.65 -21.33
C ASP A 190 5.38 -7.02 -22.52
N SER A 191 4.81 -7.84 -23.41
CA SER A 191 4.08 -7.41 -24.61
C SER A 191 2.98 -8.41 -24.97
N PRO A 192 1.88 -8.46 -24.19
CA PRO A 192 0.74 -9.30 -24.52
C PRO A 192 0.08 -8.82 -25.82
N VAL A 193 -0.41 -9.75 -26.63
CA VAL A 193 -1.28 -9.48 -27.77
C VAL A 193 -2.66 -10.06 -27.48
N SER A 194 -3.71 -9.46 -28.06
CA SER A 194 -5.10 -9.92 -27.92
C SER A 194 -5.18 -11.43 -28.10
N ASP A 195 -5.85 -12.12 -27.17
CA ASP A 195 -6.11 -13.56 -27.21
C ASP A 195 -4.89 -14.48 -27.12
N ALA A 196 -3.68 -13.95 -26.87
CA ALA A 196 -2.50 -14.74 -26.54
C ALA A 196 -2.33 -14.97 -25.03
N THR A 197 -1.73 -16.10 -24.68
CA THR A 197 -1.34 -16.41 -23.30
C THR A 197 -0.34 -15.36 -22.80
N CYS A 198 -0.77 -14.55 -21.84
CA CYS A 198 0.05 -13.50 -21.23
C CYS A 198 0.86 -13.98 -20.02
N ILE A 199 0.70 -15.26 -19.67
CA ILE A 199 1.30 -15.92 -18.51
C ILE A 199 2.33 -16.94 -19.01
N ALA A 200 3.51 -16.96 -18.40
CA ALA A 200 4.52 -17.95 -18.69
C ALA A 200 4.03 -19.38 -18.40
N THR A 201 4.48 -20.34 -19.21
CA THR A 201 4.11 -21.77 -19.04
C THR A 201 4.86 -22.46 -17.90
N THR A 202 5.96 -21.86 -17.44
CA THR A 202 6.83 -22.42 -16.41
C THR A 202 6.75 -21.57 -15.15
N ALA A 203 6.59 -22.24 -14.01
CA ALA A 203 6.57 -21.58 -12.71
C ALA A 203 7.95 -21.02 -12.37
N GLU A 204 7.95 -19.87 -11.69
CA GLU A 204 9.14 -19.23 -11.15
C GLU A 204 9.76 -20.08 -10.04
N THR A 205 11.09 -19.97 -9.94
CA THR A 205 11.85 -20.56 -8.83
C THR A 205 12.76 -19.48 -8.25
N SER A 206 13.16 -19.62 -6.98
CA SER A 206 14.09 -18.69 -6.35
C SER A 206 15.03 -19.42 -5.42
N ALA A 207 16.30 -19.03 -5.46
CA ALA A 207 17.32 -19.44 -4.51
C ALA A 207 17.65 -18.34 -3.47
N LEU A 208 17.04 -17.15 -3.62
CA LEU A 208 17.39 -15.95 -2.85
C LEU A 208 16.31 -15.59 -1.80
N GLY A 209 15.04 -15.66 -2.17
CA GLY A 209 13.92 -15.37 -1.29
C GLY A 209 13.23 -16.63 -0.77
N ASP A 210 11.96 -16.47 -0.39
CA ASP A 210 11.06 -17.59 -0.18
C ASP A 210 10.89 -18.38 -1.50
N ALA A 211 10.65 -19.69 -1.39
CA ALA A 211 10.23 -20.48 -2.54
C ALA A 211 8.90 -19.91 -3.10
N PRO A 212 8.84 -19.50 -4.38
CA PRO A 212 7.62 -18.93 -4.94
C PRO A 212 6.46 -19.92 -4.87
N GLY A 213 5.32 -19.50 -4.33
CA GLY A 213 4.17 -20.38 -4.14
C GLY A 213 2.90 -19.69 -3.65
N GLU A 214 2.03 -20.44 -2.97
CA GLU A 214 0.67 -20.01 -2.57
C GLU A 214 0.63 -18.77 -1.66
N SER A 215 1.71 -18.49 -0.93
CA SER A 215 1.78 -17.35 -0.02
C SER A 215 2.50 -16.13 -0.61
N THR A 216 3.11 -16.25 -1.79
CA THR A 216 3.97 -15.19 -2.34
C THR A 216 3.17 -13.96 -2.75
N VAL A 217 3.57 -12.77 -2.31
CA VAL A 217 2.83 -11.51 -2.58
C VAL A 217 3.73 -10.38 -3.05
N SER A 218 5.05 -10.55 -3.00
CA SER A 218 6.01 -9.52 -3.37
C SER A 218 7.21 -10.13 -4.08
N ALA A 219 7.80 -9.34 -4.97
CA ALA A 219 9.10 -9.62 -5.55
C ALA A 219 10.00 -8.39 -5.37
N ALA A 220 11.30 -8.60 -5.21
CA ALA A 220 12.29 -7.54 -5.12
C ALA A 220 13.47 -7.88 -6.05
N TYR A 221 13.84 -6.91 -6.90
CA TYR A 221 14.97 -7.07 -7.82
C TYR A 221 16.26 -6.51 -7.20
N THR A 222 17.35 -7.25 -7.37
CA THR A 222 18.72 -6.82 -7.05
C THR A 222 19.65 -7.23 -8.20
N ALA A 223 20.89 -6.74 -8.20
CA ALA A 223 21.89 -7.17 -9.18
C ALA A 223 22.14 -8.70 -9.13
N SER A 224 21.93 -9.32 -7.97
CA SER A 224 22.12 -10.76 -7.77
C SER A 224 20.93 -11.61 -8.23
N GLY A 225 19.79 -11.00 -8.53
CA GLY A 225 18.58 -11.70 -8.97
C GLY A 225 17.31 -11.24 -8.26
N ILE A 226 16.24 -12.01 -8.44
CA ILE A 226 14.90 -11.75 -7.90
C ILE A 226 14.69 -12.53 -6.61
N TYR A 227 14.30 -11.80 -5.58
CA TYR A 227 13.80 -12.33 -4.33
C TYR A 227 12.28 -12.38 -4.39
N PHE A 228 11.69 -13.49 -3.99
CA PHE A 228 10.25 -13.59 -3.75
C PHE A 228 9.98 -13.61 -2.25
N PHE A 229 8.87 -13.01 -1.83
CA PHE A 229 8.50 -12.96 -0.42
C PHE A 229 7.02 -13.24 -0.22
N ASN A 230 6.73 -13.92 0.90
CA ASN A 230 5.38 -14.15 1.41
C ASN A 230 4.82 -12.95 2.20
N SER A 231 5.49 -11.80 2.12
CA SER A 231 5.16 -10.55 2.76
C SER A 231 5.60 -9.37 1.89
N CYS A 232 5.29 -8.13 2.30
CA CYS A 232 5.78 -6.96 1.59
C CYS A 232 7.31 -6.88 1.66
N ALA A 233 7.91 -6.44 0.55
CA ALA A 233 9.34 -6.25 0.43
C ALA A 233 9.67 -5.02 -0.42
N ALA A 234 10.87 -4.48 -0.21
CA ALA A 234 11.42 -3.35 -0.95
C ALA A 234 12.93 -3.48 -1.06
N THR A 235 13.55 -2.61 -1.85
CA THR A 235 15.01 -2.48 -1.95
C THR A 235 15.42 -1.01 -1.80
N ASN A 236 16.71 -0.78 -1.60
CA ASN A 236 17.30 0.56 -1.64
C ASN A 236 17.77 0.94 -3.05
N GLU A 237 17.22 0.32 -4.09
CA GLU A 237 17.62 0.60 -5.47
C GLU A 237 17.39 2.07 -5.82
N THR A 238 18.39 2.70 -6.46
CA THR A 238 18.32 4.08 -6.97
C THR A 238 18.53 4.06 -8.49
N SER A 239 19.29 5.00 -9.06
CA SER A 239 19.87 4.83 -10.40
C SER A 239 21.00 3.79 -10.44
N VAL A 240 21.44 3.30 -9.27
CA VAL A 240 22.35 2.15 -9.15
C VAL A 240 21.63 0.94 -8.58
N PRO A 241 22.09 -0.30 -8.87
CA PRO A 241 21.47 -1.51 -8.36
C PRO A 241 21.38 -1.54 -6.83
N ALA A 242 20.31 -2.16 -6.32
CA ALA A 242 20.12 -2.36 -4.89
C ALA A 242 21.29 -3.11 -4.25
N THR A 243 21.75 -2.60 -3.11
CA THR A 243 22.73 -3.28 -2.25
C THR A 243 22.07 -4.06 -1.13
N TYR A 244 20.82 -3.75 -0.80
CA TYR A 244 20.03 -4.41 0.24
C TYR A 244 18.60 -4.69 -0.21
N VAL A 245 18.05 -5.77 0.34
CA VAL A 245 16.64 -6.12 0.29
C VAL A 245 16.05 -6.08 1.70
N TYR A 246 14.83 -5.58 1.81
CA TYR A 246 14.08 -5.44 3.05
C TYR A 246 12.75 -6.15 2.93
N TRP A 247 12.31 -6.83 3.98
CA TRP A 247 11.01 -7.49 3.99
C TRP A 247 10.41 -7.56 5.38
N ALA A 248 9.10 -7.72 5.43
CA ALA A 248 8.39 -7.94 6.68
C ALA A 248 8.45 -9.42 7.10
N SER A 249 8.71 -9.67 8.38
CA SER A 249 8.52 -10.97 9.04
C SER A 249 7.49 -10.77 10.15
N GLY A 250 6.21 -10.76 9.79
CA GLY A 250 5.12 -10.35 10.69
C GLY A 250 5.28 -8.88 11.08
N SER A 251 5.53 -8.61 12.36
CA SER A 251 5.76 -7.27 12.90
C SER A 251 7.20 -6.78 12.86
N THR A 252 8.14 -7.60 12.37
CA THR A 252 9.57 -7.28 12.38
C THR A 252 10.08 -6.96 10.98
N LEU A 253 10.78 -5.84 10.81
CA LEU A 253 11.54 -5.53 9.61
C LEU A 253 12.81 -6.39 9.59
N LYS A 254 13.03 -7.10 8.49
CA LYS A 254 14.27 -7.83 8.21
C LYS A 254 14.97 -7.26 6.99
N TYR A 255 16.28 -7.49 6.91
CA TYR A 255 17.10 -7.08 5.77
C TYR A 255 18.26 -8.05 5.51
N ALA A 256 18.76 -8.03 4.28
CA ALA A 256 19.95 -8.77 3.86
C ALA A 256 20.65 -8.03 2.72
N ALA A 257 21.97 -8.20 2.61
CA ALA A 257 22.73 -7.70 1.47
C ALA A 257 22.34 -8.45 0.18
N SER A 258 22.40 -7.78 -0.97
CA SER A 258 22.16 -8.38 -2.29
C SER A 258 22.98 -9.66 -2.47
N GLY A 259 22.32 -10.74 -2.91
CA GLY A 259 22.93 -12.05 -3.09
C GLY A 259 22.96 -12.93 -1.83
N THR A 260 22.62 -12.39 -0.66
CA THR A 260 22.45 -13.17 0.57
C THR A 260 21.04 -13.77 0.59
N ASN A 261 20.91 -15.06 0.90
CA ASN A 261 19.60 -15.71 1.01
C ASN A 261 18.79 -15.11 2.18
N ALA A 262 17.51 -14.87 1.98
CA ALA A 262 16.60 -14.27 2.96
C ALA A 262 16.51 -15.06 4.29
N SER A 263 16.74 -16.37 4.25
CA SER A 263 16.86 -17.21 5.46
C SER A 263 17.99 -16.79 6.40
N SER A 264 19.02 -16.13 5.88
CA SER A 264 20.15 -15.56 6.62
C SER A 264 19.96 -14.07 6.94
N GLY A 265 18.74 -13.55 6.79
CA GLY A 265 18.39 -12.16 7.05
C GLY A 265 18.55 -11.73 8.50
N THR A 266 18.93 -10.47 8.68
CA THR A 266 19.05 -9.83 10.00
C THR A 266 17.74 -9.15 10.38
N SER A 267 17.32 -9.31 11.64
CA SER A 267 16.19 -8.55 12.21
C SER A 267 16.65 -7.15 12.63
N ALA A 268 15.89 -6.12 12.26
CA ALA A 268 16.23 -4.73 12.58
C ALA A 268 15.34 -4.13 13.68
N VAL A 269 14.04 -3.97 13.41
CA VAL A 269 13.10 -3.28 14.31
C VAL A 269 11.72 -3.93 14.30
N ASN A 270 11.00 -3.84 15.42
CA ASN A 270 9.66 -4.43 15.59
C ASN A 270 8.59 -3.34 15.76
N CYS A 271 7.50 -3.41 14.99
CA CYS A 271 6.38 -2.46 15.01
C CYS A 271 5.24 -2.85 15.97
N SER A 272 5.37 -3.99 16.66
CA SER A 272 4.35 -4.66 17.51
C SER A 272 3.07 -5.12 16.78
N VAL A 273 2.85 -4.68 15.55
CA VAL A 273 1.79 -5.13 14.63
C VAL A 273 2.41 -5.45 13.28
N ASN A 274 1.70 -6.25 12.47
CA ASN A 274 2.20 -6.67 11.17
C ASN A 274 2.54 -5.47 10.28
N ILE A 275 3.70 -5.53 9.63
CA ILE A 275 4.12 -4.59 8.59
C ILE A 275 3.43 -4.98 7.28
N THR A 276 2.76 -4.03 6.64
CA THR A 276 1.93 -4.23 5.45
C THR A 276 2.55 -3.67 4.18
N SER A 277 3.41 -2.66 4.30
CA SER A 277 4.13 -2.07 3.17
C SER A 277 5.47 -1.47 3.62
N ILE A 278 6.41 -1.33 2.69
CA ILE A 278 7.76 -0.81 2.96
C ILE A 278 8.14 0.15 1.83
N ALA A 279 8.71 1.30 2.18
CA ALA A 279 9.41 2.18 1.23
C ALA A 279 10.75 2.64 1.81
N VAL A 280 11.72 2.89 0.95
CA VAL A 280 13.11 3.19 1.34
C VAL A 280 13.52 4.55 0.80
N THR A 281 14.14 5.36 1.66
CA THR A 281 14.78 6.65 1.33
C THR A 281 16.26 6.56 1.71
N SER A 282 17.04 7.60 1.42
CA SER A 282 18.49 7.57 1.68
C SER A 282 18.81 7.51 3.18
N ASP A 283 17.90 7.99 4.02
CA ASP A 283 18.09 8.21 5.46
C ASP A 283 17.01 7.55 6.35
N ALA A 284 15.95 6.99 5.77
CA ALA A 284 14.89 6.30 6.49
C ALA A 284 14.33 5.08 5.73
N ILE A 285 13.71 4.17 6.49
CA ILE A 285 12.84 3.12 5.96
C ILE A 285 11.45 3.32 6.56
N LEU A 286 10.50 3.57 5.68
CA LEU A 286 9.09 3.79 5.99
C LEU A 286 8.38 2.44 6.06
N LEU A 287 7.60 2.25 7.12
CA LEU A 287 6.92 1.00 7.44
C LEU A 287 5.43 1.29 7.61
N GLY A 288 4.63 0.81 6.66
CA GLY A 288 3.20 0.78 6.80
C GLY A 288 2.79 -0.37 7.70
N THR A 289 1.83 -0.15 8.59
CA THR A 289 1.42 -1.18 9.57
C THR A 289 -0.06 -1.51 9.50
N ASN A 290 -0.45 -2.67 10.01
CA ASN A 290 -1.85 -3.08 10.18
C ASN A 290 -2.45 -2.50 11.48
N GLY A 291 -2.74 -1.20 11.49
CA GLY A 291 -3.54 -0.55 12.53
C GLY A 291 -2.79 0.39 13.48
N ARG A 292 -1.47 0.59 13.28
CA ARG A 292 -0.68 1.60 14.01
C ARG A 292 -0.17 2.72 13.11
N GLY A 293 -0.69 2.80 11.89
CA GLY A 293 -0.35 3.82 10.93
C GLY A 293 1.03 3.64 10.28
N LEU A 294 1.60 4.75 9.88
CA LEU A 294 2.95 4.87 9.34
C LEU A 294 3.98 4.92 10.47
N LYS A 295 5.07 4.18 10.30
CA LYS A 295 6.25 4.20 11.18
C LYS A 295 7.50 4.37 10.33
N LYS A 296 8.62 4.73 10.96
CA LYS A 296 9.92 4.72 10.32
C LYS A 296 11.00 4.18 11.22
N THR A 297 12.09 3.75 10.62
CA THR A 297 13.41 3.59 11.27
C THR A 297 14.44 4.35 10.45
N THR A 298 15.59 4.66 11.03
CA THR A 298 16.69 5.28 10.29
C THR A 298 17.25 4.31 9.25
N ASN A 299 17.89 4.85 8.21
CA ASN A 299 18.64 4.11 7.22
C ASN A 299 20.07 4.64 7.15
N ALA A 300 21.03 3.86 7.64
CA ALA A 300 22.45 4.20 7.57
C ALA A 300 23.11 3.38 6.46
N SER A 301 23.19 3.95 5.26
CA SER A 301 23.81 3.29 4.09
C SER A 301 23.22 1.90 3.78
N GLY A 302 21.90 1.77 3.89
CA GLY A 302 21.18 0.53 3.66
C GLY A 302 20.94 -0.32 4.91
N ILE A 303 21.53 0.03 6.05
CA ILE A 303 21.33 -0.67 7.32
C ILE A 303 20.22 0.03 8.12
N PRO A 304 19.10 -0.66 8.43
CA PRO A 304 18.04 -0.05 9.23
C PRO A 304 18.46 0.13 10.69
N GLY A 305 17.96 1.19 11.33
CA GLY A 305 18.10 1.39 12.77
C GLY A 305 17.29 0.40 13.61
N THR A 306 17.53 0.41 14.92
CA THR A 306 16.92 -0.50 15.91
C THR A 306 15.73 0.10 16.68
N SER A 307 15.33 1.34 16.36
CA SER A 307 14.25 2.07 17.03
C SER A 307 13.24 2.63 16.03
N LEU A 308 12.09 3.08 16.52
CA LEU A 308 11.04 3.72 15.74
C LEU A 308 10.91 5.20 16.15
N PRO A 309 11.75 6.10 15.62
CA PRO A 309 11.65 7.53 15.93
C PRO A 309 10.39 8.15 15.34
N ASN A 310 10.00 9.30 15.89
CA ASN A 310 8.91 10.12 15.36
C ASN A 310 9.31 10.77 14.03
N PHE A 311 8.30 11.12 13.24
CA PHE A 311 8.46 11.93 12.04
C PHE A 311 8.70 13.40 12.40
N SER A 312 9.48 14.08 11.56
CA SER A 312 9.61 15.55 11.63
C SER A 312 8.48 16.26 10.88
N THR A 313 7.69 15.51 10.10
CA THR A 313 6.51 15.95 9.36
C THR A 313 5.24 15.60 10.14
N ASN A 314 4.07 15.99 9.64
CA ASN A 314 2.78 15.63 10.23
C ASN A 314 2.41 14.12 10.15
N ALA A 315 3.28 13.23 9.66
CA ALA A 315 2.94 11.83 9.38
C ALA A 315 2.39 11.07 10.60
N ASP A 316 2.95 11.28 11.81
CA ASP A 316 2.47 10.64 13.04
C ASP A 316 1.01 11.01 13.37
N SER A 317 0.58 12.23 13.01
CA SER A 317 -0.79 12.72 13.21
C SER A 317 -1.73 12.40 12.04
N ALA A 318 -1.23 12.47 10.80
CA ALA A 318 -2.04 12.30 9.59
C ALA A 318 -2.30 10.83 9.28
N LEU A 319 -1.27 9.99 9.43
CA LEU A 319 -1.27 8.59 9.06
C LEU A 319 -0.96 7.69 10.26
N GLY A 320 -1.21 8.16 11.49
CA GLY A 320 -1.00 7.40 12.73
C GLY A 320 -2.04 6.30 12.98
N SER A 321 -2.03 5.76 14.20
CA SER A 321 -3.09 4.84 14.66
C SER A 321 -4.47 5.53 14.57
N PRO A 322 -5.55 4.85 14.12
CA PRO A 322 -5.71 3.40 13.94
C PRO A 322 -5.47 2.91 12.50
N TYR A 323 -4.82 3.71 11.66
CA TYR A 323 -4.79 3.44 10.23
C TYR A 323 -3.96 2.19 9.89
N ILE A 324 -4.46 1.46 8.90
CA ILE A 324 -3.74 0.44 8.16
C ILE A 324 -3.11 1.14 6.96
N ILE A 325 -1.86 0.80 6.64
CA ILE A 325 -1.15 1.38 5.49
C ILE A 325 -0.82 0.27 4.46
N PRO A 326 -1.76 -0.07 3.55
CA PRO A 326 -1.60 -1.19 2.63
C PRO A 326 -0.49 -1.02 1.59
N ALA A 327 -0.25 0.22 1.13
CA ALA A 327 0.73 0.49 0.08
C ALA A 327 1.60 1.70 0.45
N LEU A 328 2.87 1.62 0.08
CA LEU A 328 3.85 2.70 0.17
C LEU A 328 4.67 2.74 -1.11
N LEU A 329 5.07 3.94 -1.53
CA LEU A 329 6.02 4.12 -2.61
C LEU A 329 6.89 5.36 -2.34
N CYS A 330 8.21 5.18 -2.46
CA CYS A 330 9.15 6.28 -2.59
C CYS A 330 9.51 6.44 -4.07
N ILE A 331 9.37 7.65 -4.63
CA ILE A 331 9.67 7.92 -6.05
C ILE A 331 11.17 7.86 -6.34
N ASP A 332 11.98 8.36 -5.41
CA ASP A 332 13.43 8.39 -5.52
C ASP A 332 14.06 8.10 -4.16
N SER A 333 14.53 6.87 -3.99
CA SER A 333 15.20 6.37 -2.78
C SER A 333 16.59 6.97 -2.54
N SER A 334 17.16 7.72 -3.49
CA SER A 334 18.43 8.43 -3.30
C SER A 334 18.26 9.74 -2.52
N LEU A 335 17.01 10.20 -2.37
CA LEU A 335 16.66 11.39 -1.62
C LEU A 335 16.28 11.01 -0.18
N SER A 336 16.42 11.99 0.73
CA SER A 336 15.98 11.84 2.12
C SER A 336 14.46 11.74 2.22
N GLU A 337 13.95 11.32 3.38
CA GLU A 337 12.51 11.27 3.67
C GLU A 337 11.80 12.58 3.34
N THR A 338 12.39 13.71 3.69
CA THR A 338 11.82 15.04 3.44
C THR A 338 12.18 15.61 2.07
N GLY A 339 13.13 14.98 1.36
CA GLY A 339 13.52 15.35 0.00
C GLY A 339 12.83 14.53 -1.09
N ALA A 340 12.27 13.38 -0.76
CA ALA A 340 11.61 12.47 -1.69
C ALA A 340 10.10 12.78 -1.82
N THR A 341 9.54 12.52 -3.00
CA THR A 341 8.09 12.35 -3.13
C THR A 341 7.70 10.96 -2.64
N LEU A 342 6.78 10.92 -1.67
CA LEU A 342 6.31 9.67 -1.05
C LEU A 342 4.81 9.55 -1.26
N TYR A 343 4.34 8.31 -1.39
CA TYR A 343 2.92 7.99 -1.41
C TYR A 343 2.62 6.90 -0.41
N ALA A 344 1.45 6.98 0.22
CA ALA A 344 0.93 6.01 1.15
C ALA A 344 -0.57 5.83 0.90
N SER A 345 -1.11 4.63 1.08
CA SER A 345 -2.56 4.46 1.20
C SER A 345 -2.96 4.29 2.65
N ALA A 346 -4.14 4.79 3.01
CA ALA A 346 -4.73 4.63 4.32
C ALA A 346 -6.05 3.88 4.22
N ASP A 347 -6.23 2.89 5.09
CA ASP A 347 -7.49 2.19 5.36
C ASP A 347 -7.61 2.01 6.88
N PHE A 348 -8.72 1.50 7.40
CA PHE A 348 -8.80 1.08 8.80
C PHE A 348 -9.87 -0.01 8.97
N LYS A 349 -9.86 -0.71 10.11
CA LYS A 349 -10.84 -1.75 10.42
C LYS A 349 -11.91 -1.23 11.41
N ARG A 350 -13.19 -1.51 11.07
CA ARG A 350 -14.44 -1.57 11.87
C ARG A 350 -15.27 -0.29 12.09
N LYS A 351 -16.57 -0.54 12.39
CA LYS A 351 -17.64 0.42 12.74
C LYS A 351 -17.04 1.64 13.45
N SER A 352 -17.24 2.81 12.85
CA SER A 352 -16.64 4.12 13.16
C SER A 352 -16.86 4.65 14.59
N SER A 353 -17.44 3.87 15.50
CA SER A 353 -17.86 4.31 16.83
C SER A 353 -16.80 4.16 17.93
N SER A 354 -15.58 3.67 17.66
CA SER A 354 -14.56 3.51 18.72
C SER A 354 -13.08 3.63 18.31
N SER A 355 -12.75 3.84 17.03
CA SER A 355 -11.36 3.73 16.56
C SER A 355 -10.59 5.05 16.46
N GLY A 356 -11.22 6.22 16.58
CA GLY A 356 -10.55 7.51 16.32
C GLY A 356 -10.17 7.77 14.85
N GLY A 357 -10.37 6.78 13.97
CA GLY A 357 -10.19 6.89 12.53
C GLY A 357 -11.47 7.33 11.81
N THR A 358 -11.33 7.93 10.63
CA THR A 358 -12.46 8.42 9.84
C THR A 358 -12.41 7.91 8.40
N TYR A 359 -13.57 7.60 7.82
CA TYR A 359 -13.67 7.24 6.40
C TYR A 359 -13.23 8.37 5.45
N LYS A 360 -13.19 9.62 5.93
CA LYS A 360 -12.64 10.76 5.18
C LYS A 360 -11.12 10.66 4.97
N ASP A 361 -10.44 9.84 5.75
CA ASP A 361 -8.98 9.68 5.68
C ASP A 361 -8.62 8.41 4.90
N VAL A 362 -9.60 7.63 4.43
CA VAL A 362 -9.39 6.42 3.62
C VAL A 362 -9.17 6.80 2.16
N GLY A 363 -8.02 6.41 1.62
CA GLY A 363 -7.63 6.82 0.27
C GLY A 363 -6.13 6.87 0.08
N LEU A 364 -5.72 7.61 -0.94
CA LEU A 364 -4.32 7.89 -1.21
C LEU A 364 -3.87 9.15 -0.46
N TRP A 365 -2.64 9.12 0.02
CA TRP A 365 -1.93 10.23 0.63
C TRP A 365 -0.58 10.40 -0.05
N SER A 366 -0.11 11.64 -0.12
CA SER A 366 1.18 12.00 -0.67
C SER A 366 1.94 12.91 0.28
N TYR A 367 3.26 12.82 0.19
CA TYR A 367 4.19 13.83 0.69
C TYR A 367 4.93 14.40 -0.50
N TYR A 368 4.80 15.70 -0.73
CA TYR A 368 5.64 16.45 -1.65
C TYR A 368 6.63 17.31 -0.84
N PRO A 369 7.93 17.28 -1.16
CA PRO A 369 8.92 18.11 -0.48
C PRO A 369 8.55 19.60 -0.47
N SER A 370 7.93 20.09 -1.55
CA SER A 370 7.46 21.48 -1.67
C SER A 370 6.35 21.85 -0.68
N ARG A 371 5.57 20.87 -0.19
CA ARG A 371 4.51 21.07 0.80
C ARG A 371 4.98 20.83 2.24
N GLY A 372 6.02 20.00 2.41
CA GLY A 372 6.59 19.69 3.72
C GLY A 372 5.72 18.84 4.64
N ASN A 373 4.51 18.45 4.22
CA ASN A 373 3.55 17.66 4.98
C ASN A 373 2.80 16.64 4.11
N TRP A 374 2.34 15.57 4.74
CA TRP A 374 1.45 14.58 4.17
C TRP A 374 0.05 15.15 4.01
N ASN A 375 -0.51 14.98 2.82
CA ASN A 375 -1.86 15.42 2.46
C ASN A 375 -2.60 14.29 1.75
N ARG A 376 -3.94 14.32 1.79
CA ARG A 376 -4.75 13.41 0.99
C ARG A 376 -4.59 13.79 -0.48
N GLU A 377 -4.60 12.78 -1.35
CA GLU A 377 -4.64 12.94 -2.81
C GLU A 377 -6.07 12.87 -3.32
#